data_AF-A0A6M3J1Q6-F1
#
_entry.id   AF-A0A6M3J1Q6-F1
#
_cell.length_a   1.000
_cell.length_b   1.000
_cell.length_c   1.000
_cell.angle_alpha   90.00
_cell.angle_beta   90.00
_cell.angle_gamma   90.00
#
_symmetry.space_group_name_H-M   'P 1'
#
loop_
_entity.id
_entity.type
_entity.pdbx_description
1 polymer ?
#
loop_
_entity_poly.entity_id
_entity_poly.type
_entity_poly.pdbx_seq_one_letter_code
_entity_poly.pdbx_strand_id
1 'polypeptide(L)'
;MIVETILGVVTGIGGSLVTGIMNYKTQKLKNEHDLAIIRAETDAMVAEANANIQITQAQVEGEIEIADSKAYAISQHEGNKDALKEAYVVRLFETQGWFRFFTVPAAALLVVLLGLVDIFRKMMRPGITAYLAGVTTWITYKAWIVLETTKSGANALTATQAMAIFTNVTNTVVYLTVSCVTWWFGDRRMAKFLMKMK
;
A
#
# COMPACT_ATOMS: atom_id res chain seq x y z
N MET A 1 73.74 49.89 -34.56
CA MET A 1 73.10 49.16 -35.68
C MET A 1 73.11 47.63 -35.52
N ILE A 2 74.21 46.87 -35.56
CA ILE A 2 74.13 45.38 -35.48
C ILE A 2 73.75 44.87 -34.07
N VAL A 3 74.23 45.53 -33.02
CA VAL A 3 73.99 45.13 -31.61
C VAL A 3 72.51 45.30 -31.20
N GLU A 4 71.84 46.34 -31.70
CA GLU A 4 70.43 46.63 -31.41
C GLU A 4 69.49 45.63 -32.08
N THR A 5 69.80 45.19 -33.30
CA THR A 5 69.02 44.18 -34.03
C THR A 5 69.14 42.79 -33.38
N ILE A 6 70.34 42.41 -32.92
CA ILE A 6 70.56 41.15 -32.20
C ILE A 6 69.86 41.16 -30.83
N LEU A 7 69.95 42.27 -30.09
CA LEU A 7 69.25 42.43 -28.81
C LEU A 7 67.73 42.36 -28.98
N GLY A 8 67.16 42.95 -30.03
CA GLY A 8 65.73 42.91 -30.34
C GLY A 8 65.22 41.50 -30.68
N VAL A 9 66.00 40.69 -31.40
CA VAL A 9 65.66 39.29 -31.70
C VAL A 9 65.69 38.42 -30.43
N VAL A 10 66.69 38.61 -29.57
CA VAL A 10 66.81 37.88 -28.30
C VAL A 10 65.68 38.27 -27.32
N THR A 11 65.29 39.54 -27.26
CA THR A 11 64.15 39.98 -26.43
C THR A 11 62.80 39.50 -26.99
N GLY A 12 62.62 39.44 -28.31
CA GLY A 12 61.41 38.90 -28.93
C GLY A 12 61.23 37.39 -28.71
N ILE A 13 62.31 36.61 -28.81
CA ILE A 13 62.31 35.16 -28.53
C ILE A 13 62.13 34.89 -27.03
N GLY A 14 62.78 35.68 -26.17
CA GLY A 14 62.58 35.59 -24.72
C GLY A 14 61.14 35.91 -24.30
N GLY A 15 60.56 36.95 -24.90
CA GLY A 15 59.16 37.33 -24.67
C GLY A 15 58.18 36.24 -25.08
N SER A 16 58.33 35.66 -26.28
CA SER A 16 57.42 34.62 -26.79
C SER A 16 57.47 33.32 -25.98
N LEU A 17 58.64 32.92 -25.47
CA LEU A 17 58.78 31.78 -24.57
C LEU A 17 58.11 32.00 -23.22
N VAL A 18 58.28 33.20 -22.64
CA VAL A 18 57.60 33.58 -21.38
C VAL A 18 56.08 33.63 -21.58
N THR A 19 55.60 34.21 -22.69
CA THR A 19 54.17 34.23 -23.03
C THR A 19 53.62 32.83 -23.26
N GLY A 20 54.37 31.93 -23.91
CA GLY A 20 53.96 30.54 -24.12
C GLY A 20 53.80 29.76 -22.81
N ILE A 21 54.75 29.89 -21.88
CA ILE A 21 54.69 29.27 -20.55
C ILE A 21 53.52 29.85 -19.73
N MET A 22 53.34 31.17 -19.80
CA MET A 22 52.24 31.86 -19.11
C MET A 22 50.88 31.40 -19.66
N ASN A 23 50.71 31.36 -20.99
CA ASN A 23 49.49 30.86 -21.64
C ASN A 23 49.20 29.40 -21.30
N TYR A 24 50.21 28.53 -21.25
CA TYR A 24 50.03 27.13 -20.85
C TYR A 24 49.55 27.01 -19.41
N LYS A 25 50.13 27.77 -18.47
CA LYS A 25 49.65 27.82 -17.08
C LYS A 25 48.23 28.37 -16.98
N THR A 26 47.93 29.45 -17.70
CA THR A 26 46.59 30.04 -17.73
C THR A 26 45.56 29.06 -18.30
N GLN A 27 45.91 28.30 -19.34
CA GLN A 27 45.02 27.32 -19.94
C GLN A 27 44.79 26.12 -19.02
N LYS A 28 45.82 25.65 -18.32
CA LYS A 28 45.66 24.63 -17.28
C LYS A 28 44.75 25.11 -16.15
N LEU A 29 44.92 26.34 -15.69
CA LEU A 29 44.11 26.93 -14.62
C LEU A 29 42.64 27.10 -15.05
N LYS A 30 42.40 27.47 -16.32
CA LYS A 30 41.04 27.50 -16.90
C LYS A 30 40.42 26.11 -16.93
N ASN A 31 41.14 25.10 -17.40
CA ASN A 31 40.61 23.73 -17.43
C ASN A 31 40.29 23.21 -16.02
N GLU A 32 41.13 23.51 -15.02
CA GLU A 32 40.86 23.15 -13.62
C GLU A 32 39.62 23.89 -13.07
N HIS A 33 39.44 25.16 -13.44
CA HIS A 33 38.26 25.94 -13.09
C HIS A 33 36.99 25.40 -13.77
N ASP A 34 37.04 25.10 -15.06
CA ASP A 34 35.91 24.54 -15.83
C ASP A 34 35.51 23.18 -15.26
N LEU A 35 36.47 22.33 -14.89
CA LEU A 35 36.20 21.06 -14.20
C LEU A 35 35.57 21.26 -12.83
N ALA A 36 35.98 22.29 -12.08
CA ALA A 36 35.39 22.60 -10.79
C ALA A 36 33.94 23.09 -10.93
N ILE A 37 33.64 23.90 -11.96
CA ILE A 37 32.28 24.34 -12.29
C ILE A 37 31.40 23.14 -12.65
N ILE A 38 31.84 22.29 -13.58
CA ILE A 38 31.07 21.12 -14.02
C ILE A 38 30.76 20.19 -12.85
N ARG A 39 31.72 19.98 -11.93
CA ARG A 39 31.48 19.17 -10.72
C ARG A 39 30.45 19.81 -9.80
N ALA A 40 30.57 21.11 -9.54
CA ALA A 40 29.60 21.84 -8.71
C ALA A 40 28.18 21.82 -9.31
N GLU A 41 28.07 21.98 -10.63
CA GLU A 41 26.78 21.87 -11.35
C GLU A 41 26.22 20.46 -11.31
N THR A 42 27.07 19.44 -11.48
CA THR A 42 26.66 18.03 -11.39
C THR A 42 26.16 17.69 -9.99
N ASP A 43 26.88 18.10 -8.94
CA ASP A 43 26.49 17.87 -7.56
C ASP A 43 25.17 18.59 -7.23
N ALA A 44 24.99 19.83 -7.71
CA ALA A 44 23.74 20.57 -7.57
C ALA A 44 22.58 19.88 -8.32
N MET A 45 22.80 19.40 -9.55
CA MET A 45 21.79 18.69 -10.33
C MET A 45 21.39 17.36 -9.70
N VAL A 46 22.34 16.62 -9.12
CA VAL A 46 22.05 15.39 -8.36
C VAL A 46 21.24 15.71 -7.11
N ALA A 47 21.59 16.78 -6.38
CA ALA A 47 20.83 17.21 -5.22
C ALA A 47 19.39 17.60 -5.58
N GLU A 48 19.19 18.33 -6.69
CA GLU A 48 17.86 18.71 -7.18
C GLU A 48 17.06 17.49 -7.65
N ALA A 49 17.68 16.58 -8.42
CA ALA A 49 17.03 15.34 -8.86
C ALA A 49 16.58 14.49 -7.67
N ASN A 50 17.43 14.35 -6.64
CA ASN A 50 17.09 13.64 -5.41
C ASN A 50 15.93 14.31 -4.65
N ALA A 51 15.92 15.64 -4.56
CA ALA A 51 14.81 16.38 -3.96
C ALA A 51 13.51 16.17 -4.73
N ASN A 52 13.56 16.22 -6.07
CA ASN A 52 12.39 15.98 -6.92
C ASN A 52 11.87 14.55 -6.81
N ILE A 53 12.76 13.55 -6.71
CA ILE A 53 12.36 12.16 -6.45
C ILE A 53 11.62 12.06 -5.12
N GLN A 54 12.15 12.68 -4.05
CA GLN A 54 11.49 12.66 -2.74
C GLN A 54 10.13 13.36 -2.76
N ILE A 55 10.02 14.51 -3.41
CA ILE A 55 8.74 15.22 -3.58
C ILE A 55 7.74 14.35 -4.36
N THR A 56 8.18 13.74 -5.45
CA THR A 56 7.33 12.85 -6.27
C THR A 56 6.89 11.65 -5.47
N GLN A 57 7.78 11.02 -4.70
CA GLN A 57 7.43 9.90 -3.81
C GLN A 57 6.40 10.33 -2.78
N ALA A 58 6.60 11.45 -2.10
CA ALA A 58 5.66 11.97 -1.12
C ALA A 58 4.29 12.31 -1.74
N GLN A 59 4.25 12.85 -2.96
CA GLN A 59 3.00 13.11 -3.70
C GLN A 59 2.28 11.81 -4.08
N VAL A 60 3.02 10.83 -4.61
CA VAL A 60 2.46 9.52 -4.98
C VAL A 60 1.93 8.78 -3.75
N GLU A 61 2.68 8.78 -2.65
CA GLU A 61 2.25 8.20 -1.38
C GLU A 61 0.99 8.90 -0.85
N GLY A 62 0.94 10.23 -0.89
CA GLY A 62 -0.24 11.00 -0.52
C GLY A 62 -1.46 10.69 -1.40
N GLU A 63 -1.28 10.56 -2.72
CA GLU A 63 -2.36 10.17 -3.63
C GLU A 63 -2.86 8.74 -3.36
N ILE A 64 -1.95 7.79 -3.06
CA ILE A 64 -2.30 6.43 -2.67
C ILE A 64 -3.11 6.45 -1.36
N GLU A 65 -2.69 7.22 -0.36
CA GLU A 65 -3.40 7.34 0.92
C GLU A 65 -4.80 7.94 0.75
N ILE A 66 -4.94 8.99 -0.07
CA ILE A 66 -6.24 9.59 -0.39
C ILE A 66 -7.13 8.58 -1.12
N ALA A 67 -6.60 7.82 -2.09
CA ALA A 67 -7.35 6.79 -2.80
C ALA A 67 -7.78 5.64 -1.87
N ASP A 68 -6.92 5.25 -0.93
CA ASP A 68 -7.20 4.22 0.06
C ASP A 68 -8.26 4.66 1.07
N SER A 69 -8.17 5.90 1.55
CA SER A 69 -9.18 6.51 2.43
C SER A 69 -10.55 6.61 1.74
N LYS A 70 -10.59 7.05 0.48
CA LYS A 70 -11.84 7.07 -0.32
C LYS A 70 -12.43 5.66 -0.51
N ALA A 71 -11.59 4.68 -0.83
CA ALA A 71 -12.04 3.30 -0.97
C ALA A 71 -12.56 2.72 0.35
N TYR A 72 -11.95 3.08 1.47
CA TYR A 72 -12.43 2.70 2.80
C TYR A 72 -13.78 3.34 3.12
N ALA A 73 -13.94 4.64 2.88
CA ALA A 73 -15.20 5.35 3.08
C ALA A 73 -16.35 4.75 2.25
N ILE A 74 -16.07 4.40 0.99
CA ILE A 74 -17.04 3.74 0.11
C ILE A 74 -17.35 2.33 0.58
N SER A 75 -16.37 1.53 0.99
CA SER A 75 -16.63 0.19 1.52
C SER A 75 -17.48 0.22 2.79
N GLN A 76 -17.27 1.22 3.66
CA GLN A 76 -18.13 1.44 4.82
C GLN A 76 -19.54 1.86 4.40
N HIS A 77 -19.66 2.74 3.41
CA HIS A 77 -20.95 3.20 2.91
C HIS A 77 -21.73 2.08 2.19
N GLU A 78 -21.14 1.38 1.22
CA GLU A 78 -21.77 0.25 0.51
C GLU A 78 -22.08 -0.92 1.45
N GLY A 79 -21.20 -1.20 2.42
CA GLY A 79 -21.47 -2.22 3.45
C GLY A 79 -22.61 -1.85 4.39
N ASN A 80 -22.97 -0.57 4.47
CA ASN A 80 -24.03 -0.05 5.33
C ASN A 80 -25.29 0.39 4.56
N LYS A 81 -25.32 0.24 3.23
CA LYS A 81 -26.55 0.41 2.45
C LYS A 81 -27.48 -0.76 2.73
N ASP A 82 -28.71 -0.44 3.09
CA ASP A 82 -29.77 -1.44 3.21
C ASP A 82 -30.10 -2.02 1.82
N ALA A 83 -30.31 -3.34 1.76
CA ALA A 83 -30.77 -4.02 0.55
C ALA A 83 -32.14 -3.50 0.08
N LEU A 84 -32.93 -2.98 1.02
CA LEU A 84 -34.20 -2.32 0.76
C LEU A 84 -33.99 -0.82 0.57
N LYS A 85 -34.21 -0.31 -0.64
CA LYS A 85 -34.36 1.13 -0.84
C LYS A 85 -35.73 1.55 -0.32
N GLU A 86 -35.77 2.45 0.66
CA GLU A 86 -37.00 2.98 1.27
C GLU A 86 -38.06 3.38 0.23
N ALA A 87 -37.63 3.96 -0.89
CA ALA A 87 -38.51 4.38 -1.98
C ALA A 87 -39.36 3.24 -2.60
N TYR A 88 -38.85 2.00 -2.66
CA TYR A 88 -39.63 0.87 -3.20
C TYR A 88 -40.60 0.31 -2.18
N VAL A 89 -40.22 0.33 -0.91
CA VAL A 89 -41.06 -0.12 0.21
C VAL A 89 -42.27 0.81 0.35
N VAL A 90 -42.03 2.12 0.34
CA VAL A 90 -43.09 3.15 0.40
C VAL A 90 -44.07 3.00 -0.78
N ARG A 91 -43.56 2.82 -2.01
CA ARG A 91 -44.42 2.60 -3.19
C ARG A 91 -45.27 1.32 -3.10
N LEU A 92 -44.74 0.24 -2.52
CA LEU A 92 -45.53 -0.98 -2.30
C LEU A 92 -46.64 -0.78 -1.26
N PHE A 93 -46.41 0.05 -0.23
CA PHE A 93 -47.41 0.35 0.80
C PHE A 93 -48.44 1.42 0.38
N GLU A 94 -48.08 2.31 -0.53
CA GLU A 94 -48.97 3.39 -1.03
C GLU A 94 -49.92 2.96 -2.17
N THR A 95 -49.81 1.73 -2.68
CA THR A 95 -50.67 1.24 -3.77
C THR A 95 -52.14 1.17 -3.32
N GLN A 96 -53.00 2.06 -3.83
CA GLN A 96 -54.43 2.10 -3.53
C GLN A 96 -55.27 1.23 -4.49
N GLY A 97 -56.22 0.46 -3.95
CA GLY A 97 -57.18 -0.37 -4.70
C GLY A 97 -57.36 -1.79 -4.12
N TRP A 98 -58.12 -2.65 -4.82
CA TRP A 98 -58.31 -4.07 -4.46
C TRP A 98 -56.98 -4.83 -4.33
N PHE A 99 -55.99 -4.48 -5.16
CA PHE A 99 -54.66 -5.08 -5.16
C PHE A 99 -53.90 -4.94 -3.83
N ARG A 100 -54.30 -4.00 -2.96
CA ARG A 100 -53.76 -3.81 -1.61
C ARG A 100 -53.81 -5.09 -0.76
N PHE A 101 -54.83 -5.93 -0.96
CA PHE A 101 -54.96 -7.20 -0.23
C PHE A 101 -53.79 -8.16 -0.52
N PHE A 102 -53.20 -8.11 -1.71
CA PHE A 102 -52.07 -8.95 -2.09
C PHE A 102 -50.72 -8.23 -1.95
N THR A 103 -50.66 -6.93 -2.23
CA THR A 103 -49.39 -6.18 -2.24
C THR A 103 -48.85 -5.92 -0.83
N VAL A 104 -49.69 -5.64 0.16
CA VAL A 104 -49.28 -5.36 1.54
C VAL A 104 -48.65 -6.57 2.26
N PRO A 105 -49.23 -7.79 2.24
CA PRO A 105 -48.59 -8.94 2.85
C PRO A 105 -47.32 -9.37 2.11
N ALA A 106 -47.29 -9.25 0.77
CA ALA A 106 -46.08 -9.49 -0.01
C ALA A 106 -44.97 -8.47 0.30
N ALA A 107 -45.32 -7.20 0.48
CA ALA A 107 -44.40 -6.15 0.92
C ALA A 107 -43.85 -6.43 2.32
N ALA A 108 -44.71 -6.79 3.27
CA ALA A 108 -44.30 -7.13 4.63
C ALA A 108 -43.34 -8.33 4.65
N LEU A 109 -43.61 -9.36 3.86
CA LEU A 109 -42.73 -10.53 3.74
C LEU A 109 -41.39 -10.17 3.10
N LEU A 110 -41.38 -9.33 2.05
CA LEU A 110 -40.15 -8.83 1.44
C LEU A 110 -39.33 -7.97 2.42
N VAL A 111 -39.98 -7.10 3.20
CA VAL A 111 -39.30 -6.26 4.20
C VAL A 111 -38.67 -7.13 5.28
N VAL A 112 -39.37 -8.14 5.78
CA VAL A 112 -38.83 -9.07 6.78
C VAL A 112 -37.66 -9.87 6.20
N LEU A 113 -37.81 -10.44 5.01
CA LEU A 113 -36.80 -11.31 4.41
C LEU A 113 -35.54 -10.54 4.02
N LEU A 114 -35.69 -9.37 3.38
CA LEU A 114 -34.55 -8.53 3.00
C LEU A 114 -33.95 -7.77 4.19
N GLY A 115 -34.75 -7.37 5.17
CA GLY A 115 -34.26 -6.79 6.42
C GLY A 115 -33.43 -7.79 7.24
N LEU A 116 -33.81 -9.07 7.24
CA LEU A 116 -33.02 -10.14 7.85
C LEU A 116 -31.68 -10.35 7.13
N VAL A 117 -31.67 -10.26 5.79
CA VAL A 117 -30.42 -10.27 5.01
C VAL A 117 -29.52 -9.09 5.39
N ASP A 118 -30.07 -7.90 5.61
CA ASP A 118 -29.30 -6.73 6.04
C ASP A 118 -28.72 -6.91 7.45
N ILE A 119 -29.45 -7.53 8.38
CA ILE A 119 -28.93 -7.89 9.71
C ILE A 119 -27.73 -8.84 9.57
N PHE A 120 -27.86 -9.90 8.77
CA PHE A 120 -26.75 -10.84 8.54
C PHE A 120 -25.55 -10.14 7.89
N ARG A 121 -25.78 -9.30 6.88
CA ARG A 121 -24.70 -8.57 6.20
C ARG A 121 -23.96 -7.63 7.14
N LYS A 122 -24.68 -6.90 8.01
CA LYS A 122 -24.10 -6.03 9.03
C LYS A 122 -23.33 -6.83 10.10
N MET A 123 -23.80 -8.04 10.42
CA MET A 123 -23.16 -8.92 11.41
C MET A 123 -22.00 -9.77 10.84
N MET A 124 -21.89 -9.93 9.52
CA MET A 124 -20.84 -10.75 8.89
C MET A 124 -19.42 -10.33 9.30
N ARG A 125 -19.14 -9.02 9.32
CA ARG A 125 -17.80 -8.50 9.67
C ARG A 125 -17.41 -8.84 11.12
N PRO A 126 -18.17 -8.40 12.16
CA PRO A 126 -17.85 -8.75 13.54
C PRO A 126 -17.98 -10.25 13.82
N GLY A 127 -18.90 -10.96 13.16
CA GLY A 127 -19.08 -12.39 13.31
C GLY A 127 -17.87 -13.20 12.85
N ILE A 128 -17.31 -12.87 11.67
CA ILE A 128 -16.07 -13.52 11.18
C ILE A 128 -14.89 -13.17 12.09
N THR A 129 -14.77 -11.93 12.58
CA THR A 129 -13.71 -11.56 13.55
C THR A 129 -13.79 -12.38 14.83
N ALA A 130 -14.98 -12.43 15.44
CA ALA A 130 -15.22 -13.16 16.68
C ALA A 130 -15.00 -14.66 16.50
N TYR A 131 -15.44 -15.21 15.37
CA TYR A 131 -15.18 -16.60 15.00
C TYR A 131 -13.69 -16.89 14.87
N LEU A 132 -12.93 -16.08 14.13
CA LEU A 132 -11.49 -16.26 13.98
C LEU A 132 -10.78 -16.17 15.33
N ALA A 133 -11.08 -15.16 16.15
CA ALA A 133 -10.49 -15.00 17.48
C ALA A 133 -10.82 -16.17 18.41
N GLY A 134 -12.07 -16.63 18.41
CA GLY A 134 -12.52 -17.75 19.23
C GLY A 134 -11.89 -19.07 18.80
N VAL A 135 -11.91 -19.38 17.50
CA VAL A 135 -11.34 -20.63 16.97
C VAL A 135 -9.83 -20.67 17.13
N THR A 136 -9.11 -19.57 16.85
CA THR A 136 -7.66 -19.52 17.06
C THR A 136 -7.30 -19.72 18.53
N THR A 137 -8.00 -19.03 19.44
CA THR A 137 -7.81 -19.19 20.89
C THR A 137 -8.11 -20.62 21.34
N TRP A 138 -9.19 -21.22 20.83
CA TRP A 138 -9.56 -22.60 21.14
C TRP A 138 -8.53 -23.63 20.66
N ILE A 139 -8.05 -23.49 19.42
CA ILE A 139 -7.04 -24.38 18.86
C ILE A 139 -5.74 -24.26 19.66
N THR A 140 -5.31 -23.04 19.99
CA THR A 140 -4.12 -22.81 20.84
C THR A 140 -4.28 -23.44 22.22
N TYR A 141 -5.46 -23.31 22.84
CA TYR A 141 -5.76 -23.92 24.13
C TYR A 141 -5.71 -25.46 24.08
N LYS A 142 -6.29 -26.08 23.04
CA LYS A 142 -6.23 -27.54 22.86
C LYS A 142 -4.81 -28.04 22.60
N ALA A 143 -4.03 -27.31 21.80
CA ALA A 143 -2.62 -27.62 21.57
C ALA A 143 -1.80 -27.57 22.87
N TRP A 144 -2.06 -26.56 23.72
CA TRP A 144 -1.42 -26.43 25.02
C TRP A 144 -1.73 -27.62 25.94
N ILE A 145 -3.01 -27.98 26.09
CA ILE A 145 -3.42 -29.14 26.92
C ILE A 145 -2.74 -30.42 26.45
N VAL A 146 -2.75 -30.68 25.14
CA VAL A 146 -2.12 -31.89 24.59
C VAL A 146 -0.63 -31.93 24.93
N LEU A 147 0.09 -30.81 24.77
CA LEU A 147 1.51 -30.75 25.15
C LEU A 147 1.73 -30.94 26.66
N GLU A 148 0.83 -30.45 27.51
CA GLU A 148 0.94 -30.55 28.97
C GLU A 148 0.63 -31.96 29.50
N THR A 149 -0.45 -32.58 29.02
CA THR A 149 -0.84 -33.96 29.40
C THR A 149 0.20 -35.01 29.07
N THR A 150 1.13 -34.65 28.18
CA THR A 150 2.06 -35.59 27.58
C THR A 150 3.49 -35.47 28.14
N LYS A 151 3.75 -34.47 28.98
CA LYS A 151 5.05 -34.30 29.66
C LYS A 151 5.28 -35.26 30.85
N SER A 152 4.27 -36.00 31.31
CA SER A 152 4.38 -36.77 32.58
C SER A 152 3.81 -38.21 32.57
N GLY A 153 3.61 -38.86 31.41
CA GLY A 153 3.07 -40.22 31.36
C GLY A 153 3.74 -41.15 30.36
N ALA A 154 3.49 -42.46 30.48
CA ALA A 154 4.00 -43.54 29.62
C ALA A 154 3.60 -43.42 28.13
N ASN A 155 2.71 -42.49 27.78
CA ASN A 155 2.31 -42.13 26.41
C ASN A 155 2.87 -40.75 26.02
N ALA A 156 4.16 -40.50 26.31
CA ALA A 156 4.84 -39.29 25.91
C ALA A 156 4.94 -39.20 24.37
N LEU A 157 4.24 -38.23 23.77
CA LEU A 157 4.38 -37.77 22.39
C LEU A 157 5.87 -37.54 22.14
N THR A 158 6.35 -38.22 21.11
CA THR A 158 7.69 -37.96 20.58
C THR A 158 7.77 -36.51 20.11
N ALA A 159 8.97 -35.92 20.16
CA ALA A 159 9.21 -34.55 19.69
C ALA A 159 8.68 -34.33 18.26
N THR A 160 8.75 -35.35 17.42
CA THR A 160 8.22 -35.36 16.06
C THR A 160 6.70 -35.23 16.00
N GLN A 161 5.96 -35.94 16.86
CA GLN A 161 4.50 -35.87 16.89
C GLN A 161 4.01 -34.54 17.47
N ALA A 162 4.68 -34.01 18.49
CA ALA A 162 4.39 -32.69 19.03
C ALA A 162 4.61 -31.59 17.97
N MET A 163 5.70 -31.68 17.21
CA MET A 163 5.97 -30.75 16.10
C MET A 163 4.94 -30.86 14.98
N ALA A 164 4.49 -32.08 14.64
CA ALA A 164 3.44 -32.29 13.63
C ALA A 164 2.11 -31.67 14.04
N ILE A 165 1.69 -31.83 15.30
CA ILE A 165 0.46 -31.22 15.83
C ILE A 165 0.57 -29.69 15.78
N PHE A 166 1.69 -29.13 16.23
CA PHE A 166 1.91 -27.69 16.23
C PHE A 166 1.92 -27.10 14.80
N THR A 167 2.54 -27.80 13.85
CA THR A 167 2.57 -27.41 12.43
C THR A 167 1.16 -27.43 11.83
N ASN A 168 0.37 -28.47 12.08
CA ASN A 168 -1.01 -28.57 11.58
C ASN A 168 -1.92 -27.49 12.15
N VAL A 169 -1.79 -27.22 13.45
CA VAL A 169 -2.49 -26.11 14.13
C VAL A 169 -2.12 -24.77 13.50
N THR A 170 -0.84 -24.51 13.32
CA THR A 170 -0.34 -23.26 12.72
C THR A 170 -0.85 -23.09 11.30
N ASN A 171 -0.78 -24.14 10.47
CA ASN A 171 -1.28 -24.11 9.10
C ASN A 171 -2.79 -23.83 9.05
N THR A 172 -3.57 -24.42 9.96
CA THR A 172 -5.01 -24.19 10.05
C THR A 172 -5.32 -22.74 10.45
N VAL A 173 -4.61 -22.19 11.43
CA VAL A 173 -4.74 -20.80 11.86
C VAL A 173 -4.37 -19.84 10.74
N VAL A 174 -3.25 -20.08 10.04
CA VAL A 174 -2.81 -19.27 8.90
C VAL A 174 -3.86 -19.33 7.77
N TYR A 175 -4.35 -20.51 7.42
CA TYR A 175 -5.38 -20.68 6.40
C TYR A 175 -6.67 -19.90 6.74
N LEU A 176 -7.17 -20.03 7.98
CA LEU A 176 -8.36 -19.31 8.44
C LEU A 176 -8.13 -17.79 8.42
N THR A 177 -6.95 -17.35 8.85
CA THR A 177 -6.58 -15.93 8.86
C THR A 177 -6.54 -15.37 7.44
N VAL A 178 -5.86 -16.04 6.52
CA VAL A 178 -5.78 -15.63 5.11
C VAL A 178 -7.17 -15.60 4.48
N SER A 179 -8.03 -16.57 4.77
CA SER A 179 -9.41 -16.61 4.26
C SER A 179 -10.24 -15.43 4.78
N CYS A 180 -10.18 -15.13 6.08
CA CYS A 180 -10.90 -14.00 6.68
C CYS A 180 -10.39 -12.65 6.15
N VAL A 181 -9.07 -12.48 6.06
CA VAL A 181 -8.43 -11.27 5.53
C VAL A 181 -8.78 -11.09 4.05
N THR A 182 -8.69 -12.15 3.25
CA THR A 182 -9.07 -12.10 1.82
C THR A 182 -10.53 -11.70 1.65
N TRP A 183 -11.43 -12.17 2.53
CA TRP A 183 -12.83 -11.75 2.50
C TRP A 183 -13.00 -10.27 2.89
N TRP A 184 -12.31 -9.79 3.93
CA TRP A 184 -12.37 -8.38 4.35
C TRP A 184 -11.80 -7.39 3.34
N PHE A 185 -10.73 -7.77 2.64
CA PHE A 185 -10.04 -6.87 1.71
C PHE A 185 -10.41 -7.13 0.24
N GLY A 186 -10.92 -8.31 -0.10
CA GLY A 186 -11.40 -8.65 -1.44
C GLY A 186 -12.58 -7.77 -1.86
N ASP A 187 -13.51 -7.53 -0.94
CA ASP A 187 -14.63 -6.59 -1.12
C ASP A 187 -14.12 -5.16 -1.43
N ARG A 188 -13.02 -4.73 -0.78
CA ARG A 188 -12.42 -3.40 -1.00
C ARG A 188 -11.75 -3.28 -2.38
N ARG A 189 -11.07 -4.33 -2.87
CA ARG A 189 -10.48 -4.34 -4.22
C ARG A 189 -11.57 -4.30 -5.30
N MET A 190 -12.68 -5.01 -5.10
CA MET A 190 -13.80 -4.93 -6.02
C MET A 190 -14.41 -3.54 -6.08
N ALA A 191 -14.58 -2.87 -4.93
CA ALA A 191 -15.03 -1.49 -4.88
C ALA A 191 -14.09 -0.53 -5.65
N LYS A 192 -12.76 -0.69 -5.49
CA LYS A 192 -11.76 0.09 -6.26
C LYS A 192 -11.82 -0.17 -7.76
N PHE A 193 -12.03 -1.41 -8.18
CA PHE A 193 -12.13 -1.76 -9.59
C PHE A 193 -13.42 -1.20 -10.22
N LEU A 194 -14.55 -1.25 -9.51
CA LEU A 194 -15.80 -0.62 -9.94
C LEU A 194 -15.68 0.90 -10.10
N MET A 195 -14.85 1.57 -9.30
CA MET A 195 -14.57 3.01 -9.47
C MET A 195 -13.77 3.34 -10.73
N LYS A 196 -12.91 2.43 -11.22
CA LYS A 196 -12.16 2.65 -12.46
C LYS A 196 -12.98 2.42 -13.73
N MET A 197 -14.15 1.79 -13.62
CA MET A 197 -15.05 1.51 -14.74
C MET A 197 -16.17 2.54 -14.90
N LYS A 198 -16.30 3.50 -13.99
CA LYS A 198 -17.19 4.67 -14.11
C LYS A 198 -16.39 5.86 -14.59
#